data_AF-A0A7J4J625-F1
#
_entry.id   AF-A0A7J4J625-F1
#
_cell.length_a   1.000
_cell.length_b   1.000
_cell.length_c   1.000
_cell.angle_alpha   90.00
_cell.angle_beta   90.00
_cell.angle_gamma   90.00
#
_symmetry.space_group_name_H-M   'P 1'
#
loop_
_entity.id
_entity.type
_entity.pdbx_description
1 polymer ?
#
loop_
_entity_poly.entity_id
_entity_poly.type
_entity_poly.pdbx_seq_one_letter_code
_entity_poly.pdbx_strand_id
1 'polypeptide(L)' 'MAKLKDELPKLLTIRQAAEILNVHIETLRRWDKSGKLKAIIVNERGDRRYDPRDIERFISAKK' A
#
# COMPACT_ATOMS: atom_id res chain seq x y z
N MET A 1 3.95 25.78 16.47
CA MET A 1 4.20 25.37 15.07
C MET A 1 5.36 24.37 15.08
N ALA A 2 5.15 23.15 14.60
CA ALA A 2 6.21 22.16 14.39
C ALA A 2 5.81 21.23 13.23
N LYS A 3 5.93 21.74 12.01
CA LYS A 3 5.86 20.93 10.79
C LYS A 3 7.24 20.32 10.56
N LEU A 4 7.47 19.14 11.11
CA LEU A 4 8.65 18.33 10.80
C LEU A 4 8.31 16.82 10.86
N LYS A 5 7.26 16.42 10.13
CA LYS A 5 6.89 15.00 9.96
C LYS A 5 6.37 14.67 8.55
N ASP A 6 6.68 15.50 7.55
CA ASP A 6 6.07 15.41 6.22
C ASP A 6 6.86 14.63 5.16
N GLU A 7 8.05 14.09 5.45
CA GLU A 7 8.89 13.47 4.40
C GLU A 7 9.41 12.07 4.72
N LEU A 8 8.75 11.31 5.59
CA LEU A 8 8.94 9.86 5.57
C LEU A 8 7.90 9.27 4.62
N PRO A 9 8.29 8.56 3.53
CA PRO A 9 7.35 7.77 2.76
C PRO A 9 6.81 6.70 3.72
N LYS A 10 5.66 6.99 4.33
CA LYS A 10 4.95 6.07 5.20
C LYS A 10 4.42 4.95 4.32
N LEU A 11 5.28 3.98 4.07
CA LEU A 11 4.92 2.74 3.45
C LEU A 11 3.78 2.14 4.28
N LEU A 12 2.64 1.96 3.63
CA LEU A 12 1.43 1.47 4.24
C LEU A 12 1.54 -0.02 4.44
N THR A 13 1.16 -0.49 5.62
CA THR A 13 0.98 -1.92 5.84
C THR A 13 -0.17 -2.44 4.99
N ILE A 14 -0.20 -3.75 4.72
CA ILE A 14 -1.32 -4.37 3.99
C ILE A 14 -2.69 -4.06 4.62
N ARG A 15 -2.74 -3.89 5.95
CA ARG A 15 -3.97 -3.54 6.66
C ARG A 15 -4.41 -2.11 6.35
N GLN A 16 -3.50 -1.15 6.41
CA GLN A 16 -3.80 0.25 6.08
C GLN A 16 -4.20 0.38 4.61
N ALA A 17 -3.51 -0.31 3.70
CA ALA A 17 -3.90 -0.35 2.29
C ALA A 17 -5.32 -0.92 2.11
N ALA A 18 -5.69 -1.95 2.88
CA ALA A 18 -7.03 -2.56 2.83
C ALA A 18 -8.10 -1.59 3.30
N GLU A 19 -7.84 -0.86 4.38
CA GLU A 19 -8.74 0.16 4.92
C GLU A 19 -8.95 1.31 3.94
N ILE A 20 -7.90 1.81 3.28
CA ILE A 20 -7.98 2.90 2.29
C ILE A 20 -8.78 2.46 1.05
N LEU A 21 -8.50 1.26 0.54
CA LEU A 21 -9.17 0.73 -0.65
C LEU A 21 -10.54 0.13 -0.33
N ASN A 22 -10.92 0.10 0.96
CA ASN A 22 -12.13 -0.53 1.47
C ASN A 22 -12.34 -1.97 0.97
N VAL A 23 -11.25 -2.76 1.02
CA VAL A 23 -11.23 -4.17 0.61
C VAL A 23 -10.67 -5.06 1.72
N HIS A 24 -10.98 -6.35 1.66
CA HIS A 24 -10.40 -7.31 2.58
C HIS A 24 -8.88 -7.49 2.34
N ILE A 25 -8.11 -7.73 3.42
CA ILE A 25 -6.65 -7.95 3.37
C ILE A 25 -6.30 -9.08 2.37
N GLU A 26 -7.12 -10.11 2.31
CA GLU A 26 -6.94 -11.23 1.38
C GLU A 26 -7.04 -10.79 -0.10
N THR A 27 -7.88 -9.81 -0.40
CA THR A 27 -7.99 -9.23 -1.74
C THR A 27 -6.68 -8.56 -2.14
N LEU A 28 -6.03 -7.84 -1.22
CA LEU A 28 -4.70 -7.29 -1.47
C LEU A 28 -3.63 -8.38 -1.66
N ARG A 29 -3.70 -9.49 -0.90
CA ARG A 29 -2.81 -10.64 -1.13
C ARG A 29 -3.02 -11.26 -2.52
N ARG A 30 -4.25 -11.30 -3.02
CA ARG A 30 -4.57 -11.75 -4.38
C ARG A 30 -4.06 -10.76 -5.44
N TRP A 31 -4.15 -9.45 -5.19
CA TRP A 31 -3.63 -8.43 -6.10
C TRP A 31 -2.11 -8.44 -6.18
N ASP A 32 -1.43 -8.70 -5.07
CA ASP A 32 0.01 -8.95 -5.02
C ASP A 32 0.39 -10.17 -5.89
N LYS A 33 -0.29 -11.31 -5.67
CA LYS A 33 -0.07 -12.53 -6.48
C LYS A 33 -0.39 -12.34 -7.98
N SER A 34 -1.36 -11.50 -8.31
CA SER A 34 -1.76 -11.24 -9.70
C SER A 34 -1.00 -10.07 -10.34
N GLY A 35 -0.10 -9.40 -9.62
CA GLY A 35 0.66 -8.25 -10.11
C GLY A 35 -0.16 -6.97 -10.32
N LYS A 36 -1.43 -6.93 -9.87
CA LYS A 36 -2.31 -5.76 -10.00
C LYS A 36 -1.89 -4.60 -9.09
N LEU A 37 -1.41 -4.94 -7.89
CA LEU A 37 -0.90 -3.98 -6.92
C LEU A 37 0.37 -4.58 -6.34
N LYS A 38 1.52 -4.07 -6.75
CA LYS A 38 2.83 -4.61 -6.37
C LYS A 38 3.16 -4.17 -4.95
N ALA A 39 3.25 -5.10 -4.02
CA ALA A 39 3.78 -4.80 -2.70
C ALA A 39 5.31 -4.75 -2.75
N ILE A 40 5.88 -3.85 -1.95
CA ILE A 40 7.29 -3.81 -1.62
C ILE A 40 7.51 -4.80 -0.48
N ILE A 41 8.36 -5.79 -0.72
CA ILE A 41 8.79 -6.74 0.31
C ILE A 41 9.95 -6.08 1.06
N VAL A 42 9.74 -5.78 2.34
CA VAL A 42 10.72 -5.01 3.14
C VAL A 42 11.71 -5.92 3.89
N ASN A 43 11.33 -7.18 4.15
CA ASN A 43 12.11 -8.13 4.95
C ASN A 43 12.15 -9.51 4.29
N GLU A 44 13.15 -10.33 4.63
CA GLU A 44 13.23 -11.77 4.22
C GLU A 44 11.99 -12.58 4.61
N ARG A 45 11.26 -12.15 5.66
CA ARG A 45 9.99 -12.78 6.07
C ARG A 45 8.84 -12.59 5.07
N GLY A 46 9.00 -11.70 4.09
CA GLY A 46 7.95 -11.40 3.11
C GLY A 46 6.95 -10.34 3.60
N ASP A 47 7.37 -9.45 4.51
CA ASP A 47 6.51 -8.36 4.98
C ASP A 47 6.19 -7.39 3.84
N ARG A 48 4.91 -7.33 3.49
CA ARG A 48 4.38 -6.52 2.40
C ARG A 48 4.06 -5.12 2.87
N ARG A 49 4.67 -4.12 2.23
CA ARG A 49 4.26 -2.73 2.34
C ARG A 49 3.90 -2.14 0.98
N TYR A 50 3.04 -1.14 1.00
CA TYR A 50 2.55 -0.46 -0.18
C TYR A 50 2.97 1.01 -0.14
N ASP A 51 3.41 1.53 -1.28
CA ASP A 51 3.61 2.98 -1.39
C ASP A 51 2.24 3.65 -1.46
N PRO A 52 1.96 4.66 -0.62
CA PRO A 52 0.70 5.41 -0.71
C PRO A 52 0.47 6.01 -2.10
N ARG A 53 1.54 6.41 -2.80
CA ARG A 53 1.45 6.95 -4.17
C ARG A 53 0.96 5.91 -5.16
N ASP A 54 1.34 4.64 -4.98
CA ASP A 54 0.87 3.56 -5.83
C ASP A 54 -0.62 3.26 -5.58
N ILE A 55 -1.07 3.35 -4.33
CA ILE A 55 -2.49 3.22 -3.98
C ILE A 55 -3.31 4.37 -4.56
N GLU A 56 -2.82 5.61 -4.42
CA GLU A 56 -3.46 6.79 -5.01
C GLU A 56 -3.53 6.68 -6.53
N ARG A 57 -2.45 6.25 -7.19
CA ARG A 57 -2.45 5.95 -8.63
C ARG A 57 -3.45 4.85 -8.98
N PHE A 58 -3.55 3.81 -8.17
CA PHE A 58 -4.49 2.72 -8.40
C PHE A 58 -5.95 3.17 -8.33
N ILE A 59 -6.27 4.08 -7.40
CA ILE A 59 -7.60 4.71 -7.29
C ILE A 59 -7.83 5.67 -8.46
N SER A 60 -6.84 6.51 -8.78
CA SER A 60 -6.96 7.55 -9.81
C SER A 60 -6.98 6.99 -11.23
N ALA A 61 -6.29 5.90 -11.52
CA ALA A 61 -6.22 5.28 -12.85
C ALA A 61 -7.55 4.62 -13.28
N LYS A 62 -8.52 4.54 -12.38
CA LYS A 62 -9.84 3.97 -12.63
C LYS A 62 -10.94 5.01 -12.92
N LYS A 63 -10.57 6.28 -13.08
CA LYS A 63 -11.48 7.38 -13.44
C LYS A 63 -11.36 7.70 -14.92
#